data_AF-A0A173LPV5-F1
#
_entry.id   AF-A0A173LPV5-F1
#
_cell.length_a   1.000
_cell.length_b   1.000
_cell.length_c   1.000
_cell.angle_alpha   90.00
_cell.angle_beta   90.00
_cell.angle_gamma   90.00
#
_symmetry.space_group_name_H-M   'P 1'
#
loop_
_entity.id
_entity.type
_entity.pdbx_description
1 polymer ?
#
loop_
_entity_poly.entity_id
_entity_poly.type
_entity_poly.pdbx_seq_one_letter_code
_entity_poly.pdbx_strand_id
1 'polypeptide(L)'
;MHTAIADPSERLASLVRAGCGQVEIFAVPGYPPAASFPIVFSCLHRGALVLGIESFGGQAELMAATARCELLDCVYQTELGPSGAGLLGSCPCGDRPGHLVRQIASVTGSITLPGLEEQRVLALEIAADVAHPELLAVGTEVRLLVMRPERIDLVDSTGCDGILPEELELAAPDPFCDIEAVWLARLNDPASGVMRKMLHNLRHEAQWQGGELALPQTAVLTALDRFGVTMSALDLGGVRREWRIDFSTDCVTVADLGREIRRLCGMSAKPIGQEPVMARPLQDRNDDSRGA
;
A
#
# COMPACT_ATOMS: atom_id res chain seq x y z
N MET A 1 -23.32 -3.02 8.74
CA MET A 1 -22.36 -2.08 8.13
C MET A 1 -21.66 -2.84 7.03
N HIS A 2 -21.66 -2.34 5.79
CA HIS A 2 -20.87 -2.94 4.72
C HIS A 2 -19.40 -2.63 5.02
N THR A 3 -18.55 -3.65 5.02
CA THR A 3 -17.09 -3.47 5.05
C THR A 3 -16.70 -2.79 3.75
N ALA A 4 -16.28 -1.52 3.83
CA ALA A 4 -15.78 -0.78 2.69
C ALA A 4 -14.34 -1.27 2.43
N ILE A 5 -14.21 -2.21 1.50
CA ILE A 5 -12.92 -2.63 0.96
C ILE A 5 -12.75 -1.86 -0.35
N ALA A 6 -11.54 -1.37 -0.59
CA ALA A 6 -11.19 -0.77 -1.88
C ALA A 6 -11.49 -1.75 -3.01
N ASP A 7 -12.00 -1.22 -4.12
CA ASP A 7 -12.29 -2.01 -5.32
C ASP A 7 -11.02 -2.75 -5.79
N PRO A 8 -11.11 -3.99 -6.32
CA PRO A 8 -9.95 -4.71 -6.83
C PRO A 8 -9.10 -3.88 -7.82
N SER A 9 -9.72 -3.07 -8.67
CA SER A 9 -9.02 -2.20 -9.62
C SER A 9 -8.23 -1.08 -8.93
N GLU A 10 -8.76 -0.49 -7.86
CA GLU A 10 -8.07 0.51 -7.03
C GLU A 10 -6.88 -0.10 -6.28
N ARG A 11 -7.05 -1.32 -5.75
CA ARG A 11 -5.96 -2.05 -5.07
C ARG A 11 -4.84 -2.39 -6.04
N LEU A 12 -5.19 -2.84 -7.25
CA LEU A 12 -4.24 -3.06 -8.32
C LEU A 12 -3.54 -1.76 -8.74
N ALA A 13 -4.26 -0.64 -8.89
CA ALA A 13 -3.65 0.65 -9.21
C ALA A 13 -2.66 1.11 -8.11
N SER A 14 -3.02 0.88 -6.84
CA SER A 14 -2.14 1.14 -5.68
C SER A 14 -0.89 0.26 -5.72
N LEU A 15 -1.06 -1.03 -6.05
CA LEU A 15 0.05 -1.98 -6.22
C LEU A 15 0.95 -1.63 -7.41
N VAL A 16 0.39 -1.16 -8.53
CA VAL A 16 1.19 -0.67 -9.67
C VAL A 16 2.04 0.53 -9.27
N ARG A 17 1.55 1.38 -8.36
CA ARG A 17 2.24 2.59 -7.92
C ARG A 17 3.27 2.36 -6.83
N ALA A 18 2.96 1.54 -5.84
CA ALA A 18 3.79 1.34 -4.65
C ALA A 18 4.47 -0.04 -4.58
N GLY A 19 4.05 -0.98 -5.40
CA GLY A 19 4.50 -2.36 -5.38
C GLY A 19 5.90 -2.53 -5.98
N CYS A 20 6.55 -3.62 -5.58
CA CYS A 20 7.75 -4.12 -6.24
C CYS A 20 7.38 -5.31 -7.10
N GLY A 21 8.21 -5.65 -8.10
CA GLY A 21 7.85 -6.76 -8.97
C GLY A 21 8.97 -7.21 -9.88
N GLN A 22 8.61 -8.16 -10.73
CA GLN A 22 9.46 -8.69 -11.78
C GLN A 22 8.65 -8.78 -13.07
N VAL A 23 9.34 -8.59 -14.20
CA VAL A 23 8.76 -8.79 -15.53
C VAL A 23 9.48 -9.91 -16.24
N GLU A 24 8.71 -10.89 -16.67
CA GLU A 24 9.14 -12.03 -17.46
C GLU A 24 8.74 -11.80 -18.91
N ILE A 25 9.71 -11.82 -19.83
CA ILE A 25 9.46 -11.59 -21.25
C ILE A 25 9.48 -12.93 -22.00
N PHE A 26 8.39 -13.19 -22.74
CA PHE A 26 8.14 -14.39 -23.52
C PHE A 26 8.23 -14.07 -25.01
N ALA A 27 9.17 -14.69 -25.71
CA ALA A 27 9.26 -14.60 -27.17
C ALA A 27 8.14 -15.40 -27.87
N VAL A 28 7.57 -16.42 -27.22
CA VAL A 28 6.50 -17.29 -27.74
C VAL A 28 5.55 -17.70 -26.59
N PRO A 29 4.23 -17.60 -26.74
CA PRO A 29 3.27 -18.08 -25.74
C PRO A 29 3.48 -19.57 -25.42
N GLY A 30 3.63 -19.92 -24.14
CA GLY A 30 3.78 -21.33 -23.68
C GLY A 30 5.21 -21.86 -23.59
N TYR A 31 6.23 -21.04 -23.84
CA TYR A 31 7.64 -21.37 -23.61
C TYR A 31 8.18 -20.70 -22.33
N PRO A 32 9.24 -21.23 -21.69
CA PRO A 32 9.87 -20.56 -20.56
C PRO A 32 10.36 -19.16 -20.96
N PRO A 33 10.39 -18.20 -20.01
CA PRO A 33 10.78 -16.83 -20.30
C PRO A 33 12.22 -16.79 -20.82
N ALA A 34 12.46 -15.97 -21.85
CA ALA A 34 13.79 -15.80 -22.40
C ALA A 34 14.69 -14.97 -21.47
N ALA A 35 14.07 -14.13 -20.63
CA ALA A 35 14.72 -13.35 -19.59
C ALA A 35 13.69 -12.87 -18.54
N SER A 36 14.12 -12.77 -17.28
CA SER A 36 13.39 -12.13 -16.19
C SER A 36 14.17 -10.90 -15.73
N PHE A 37 13.48 -9.79 -15.52
CA PHE A 37 14.06 -8.51 -15.13
C PHE A 37 13.38 -7.95 -13.88
N PRO A 38 14.14 -7.44 -12.90
CA PRO A 38 13.56 -6.74 -11.76
C PRO A 38 12.94 -5.42 -12.23
N ILE A 39 11.76 -5.11 -11.68
CA ILE A 39 11.09 -3.83 -11.90
C ILE A 39 11.62 -2.85 -10.86
N VAL A 40 12.26 -1.77 -11.32
CA VAL A 40 12.74 -0.68 -10.44
C VAL A 40 11.66 0.35 -10.16
N PHE A 41 10.70 0.49 -11.08
CA PHE A 41 9.49 1.27 -10.88
C PHE A 41 8.40 0.80 -11.84
N SER A 42 7.14 0.99 -11.47
CA SER A 42 5.99 0.80 -12.36
C SER A 42 5.02 1.96 -12.23
N CYS A 43 4.29 2.23 -13.30
CA CYS A 43 3.17 3.16 -13.28
C CYS A 43 2.17 2.84 -14.38
N LEU A 44 0.94 3.33 -14.22
CA LEU A 44 -0.06 3.29 -15.27
C LEU A 44 -0.02 4.61 -16.05
N HIS A 45 0.11 4.55 -17.38
CA HIS A 45 0.08 5.72 -18.26
C HIS A 45 -0.78 5.43 -19.49
N ARG A 46 -1.87 6.18 -19.66
CA ARG A 46 -2.80 6.05 -20.82
C ARG A 46 -3.24 4.60 -21.08
N GLY A 47 -3.67 3.91 -20.02
CA GLY A 47 -4.13 2.51 -20.08
C GLY A 47 -3.03 1.45 -20.29
N ALA A 48 -1.76 1.85 -20.35
CA ALA A 48 -0.63 0.93 -20.43
C ALA A 48 0.17 0.90 -19.13
N LEU A 49 0.65 -0.29 -18.77
CA LEU A 49 1.58 -0.47 -17.67
C LEU A 49 2.99 -0.15 -18.18
N VAL A 50 3.58 0.94 -17.66
CA VAL A 50 4.96 1.31 -17.95
C VAL A 50 5.84 0.77 -16.85
N LEU A 51 6.86 0.01 -17.24
CA LEU A 51 7.79 -0.67 -16.35
C LEU A 51 9.19 -0.14 -16.58
N GLY A 52 9.80 0.42 -15.53
CA GLY A 52 11.23 0.69 -15.50
C GLY A 52 11.99 -0.57 -15.13
N ILE A 53 12.95 -0.95 -15.96
CA ILE A 53 13.87 -2.05 -15.69
C ILE A 53 15.32 -1.58 -15.80
N GLU A 54 16.20 -2.21 -15.03
CA GLU A 54 17.64 -1.97 -15.15
C GLU A 54 18.12 -2.40 -16.56
N SER A 55 18.89 -1.52 -17.20
CA SER A 55 19.31 -1.67 -18.60
C SER A 55 20.22 -2.88 -18.78
N PHE A 56 19.88 -3.75 -19.72
CA PHE A 56 20.77 -4.79 -20.25
C PHE A 56 21.57 -4.25 -21.45
N GLY A 57 22.83 -4.67 -21.59
CA GLY A 57 23.76 -4.21 -22.63
C GLY A 57 23.45 -4.68 -24.07
N GLY A 58 22.23 -5.13 -24.35
CA GLY A 58 21.84 -5.65 -25.67
C GLY A 58 20.77 -4.79 -26.33
N GLN A 59 21.06 -4.24 -27.50
CA GLN A 59 20.11 -3.51 -28.36
C GLN A 59 19.11 -4.45 -29.06
N ALA A 60 18.63 -5.50 -28.39
CA ALA A 60 17.60 -6.34 -29.00
C ALA A 60 16.31 -5.53 -29.07
N GLU A 61 15.99 -5.03 -30.27
CA GLU A 61 14.69 -4.51 -30.62
C GLU A 61 13.62 -5.56 -30.26
N LEU A 62 13.00 -5.39 -29.10
CA LEU A 62 11.80 -6.13 -28.71
C LEU A 62 10.63 -5.60 -29.56
N MET A 63 10.63 -5.96 -30.83
CA MET A 63 9.56 -5.69 -31.78
C MET A 63 8.44 -6.71 -31.51
N ALA A 64 7.61 -6.40 -30.52
CA ALA A 64 6.45 -7.19 -30.07
C ALA A 64 6.79 -8.56 -29.45
N ALA A 65 6.93 -8.57 -28.13
CA ALA A 65 6.92 -9.80 -27.34
C ALA A 65 5.65 -9.86 -26.49
N THR A 66 5.30 -11.06 -26.02
CA THR A 66 4.35 -11.21 -24.92
C THR A 66 5.14 -11.16 -23.62
N ALA A 67 4.59 -10.56 -22.58
CA ALA A 67 5.23 -10.56 -21.27
C ALA A 67 4.21 -10.84 -20.17
N ARG A 68 4.73 -11.39 -19.08
CA ARG A 68 4.02 -11.52 -17.81
C ARG A 68 4.74 -10.67 -16.79
N CYS A 69 4.01 -9.75 -16.18
CA CYS A 69 4.48 -8.94 -15.08
C CYS A 69 3.84 -9.48 -13.80
N GLU A 70 4.67 -9.77 -12.80
CA GLU A 70 4.23 -10.10 -11.46
C GLU A 70 4.57 -8.94 -10.53
N LEU A 71 3.52 -8.27 -10.03
CA LEU A 71 3.63 -7.23 -9.02
C LEU A 71 3.27 -7.80 -7.65
N LEU A 72 4.05 -7.46 -6.66
CA LEU A 72 4.00 -7.99 -5.32
C LEU A 72 3.88 -6.84 -4.34
N ASP A 73 2.92 -6.98 -3.45
CA ASP A 73 2.79 -6.09 -2.30
C ASP A 73 3.35 -6.80 -1.07
N CYS A 74 4.52 -6.33 -0.62
CA CYS A 74 5.24 -6.94 0.47
C CYS A 74 5.27 -6.02 1.68
N VAL A 75 4.86 -6.53 2.85
CA VAL A 75 5.02 -5.84 4.14
C VAL A 75 6.10 -6.49 4.97
N TYR A 76 7.01 -5.65 5.47
CA TYR A 76 8.05 -6.08 6.37
C TYR A 76 7.48 -6.38 7.76
N GLN A 77 7.81 -7.54 8.31
CA GLN A 77 7.45 -7.93 9.66
C GLN A 77 8.71 -8.29 10.46
N THR A 78 9.09 -7.39 11.37
CA THR A 78 9.98 -7.74 12.49
C THR A 78 9.21 -8.60 13.48
N GLU A 79 9.64 -9.85 13.62
CA GLU A 79 9.37 -10.73 14.77
C GLU A 79 7.94 -11.26 14.93
N LEU A 80 7.54 -12.22 14.10
CA LEU A 80 6.48 -13.17 14.46
C LEU A 80 6.85 -14.59 14.00
N GLY A 81 8.00 -15.08 14.48
CA GLY A 81 8.38 -16.49 14.48
C GLY A 81 8.59 -17.17 13.10
N PRO A 82 9.36 -18.26 13.04
CA PRO A 82 9.53 -19.02 11.81
C PRO A 82 8.34 -19.98 11.71
N SER A 83 7.31 -19.60 10.94
CA SER A 83 6.39 -20.49 10.23
C SER A 83 5.12 -19.72 9.88
N GLY A 84 5.10 -19.13 8.70
CA GLY A 84 3.88 -18.62 8.08
C GLY A 84 4.01 -18.81 6.59
N ALA A 85 3.27 -19.77 6.04
CA ALA A 85 3.10 -19.88 4.59
C ALA A 85 2.37 -18.62 4.11
N GLY A 86 3.13 -17.63 3.67
CA GLY A 86 2.64 -16.59 2.77
C GLY A 86 2.37 -17.19 1.39
N LEU A 87 1.61 -16.50 0.55
CA LEU A 87 1.45 -16.85 -0.87
C LEU A 87 2.85 -17.11 -1.45
N LEU A 88 3.10 -18.38 -1.82
CA LEU A 88 4.42 -18.89 -2.20
C LEU A 88 4.87 -18.26 -3.52
N GLY A 89 5.78 -17.31 -3.41
CA GLY A 89 6.65 -16.82 -4.49
C GLY A 89 7.90 -16.23 -3.84
N SER A 90 9.08 -16.50 -4.37
CA SER A 90 10.31 -15.81 -3.96
C SER A 90 10.12 -14.32 -4.21
N CYS A 91 10.13 -13.49 -3.15
CA CYS A 91 10.06 -12.05 -3.34
C CYS A 91 11.31 -11.59 -4.10
N PRO A 92 11.19 -10.86 -5.23
CA PRO A 92 12.33 -10.25 -5.89
C PRO A 92 13.02 -9.18 -5.02
N CYS A 93 12.37 -8.74 -3.92
CA CYS A 93 12.97 -7.94 -2.86
C CYS A 93 14.07 -8.65 -2.05
N GLY A 94 14.42 -9.88 -2.43
CA GLY A 94 15.51 -10.68 -1.87
C GLY A 94 14.99 -11.67 -0.84
N ASP A 95 15.68 -12.81 -0.74
CA ASP A 95 15.50 -13.91 0.23
C ASP A 95 15.75 -13.47 1.69
N ARG A 96 15.19 -12.33 2.11
CA ARG A 96 15.27 -11.85 3.49
C ARG A 96 14.11 -12.46 4.27
N PRO A 97 14.37 -13.28 5.31
CA PRO A 97 13.32 -13.78 6.16
C PRO A 97 12.54 -12.61 6.80
N GLY A 98 11.21 -12.63 6.71
CA GLY A 98 10.33 -11.68 7.40
C GLY A 98 9.48 -10.75 6.51
N HIS A 99 9.55 -10.85 5.18
CA HIS A 99 8.61 -10.15 4.29
C HIS A 99 7.37 -10.99 4.02
N LEU A 100 6.20 -10.37 4.07
CA LEU A 100 4.91 -11.00 3.83
C LEU A 100 4.30 -10.46 2.55
N VAL A 101 4.00 -11.35 1.61
CA VAL A 101 3.24 -11.01 0.40
C VAL A 101 1.76 -10.94 0.77
N ARG A 102 1.17 -9.74 0.65
CA ARG A 102 -0.26 -9.47 0.94
C ARG A 102 -1.14 -9.77 -0.27
N GLN A 103 -0.65 -9.33 -1.42
CA GLN A 103 -1.33 -9.48 -2.70
C GLN A 103 -0.30 -9.65 -3.81
N ILE A 104 -0.71 -10.38 -4.84
CA ILE A 104 0.05 -10.64 -6.06
C ILE A 104 -0.84 -10.25 -7.22
N ALA A 105 -0.37 -9.38 -8.11
CA ALA A 105 -1.01 -9.16 -9.40
C ALA A 105 -0.19 -9.81 -10.50
N SER A 106 -0.84 -10.64 -11.30
CA SER A 106 -0.29 -11.23 -12.51
C SER A 106 -0.92 -10.52 -13.71
N VAL A 107 -0.12 -9.72 -14.41
CA VAL A 107 -0.53 -9.01 -15.62
C VAL A 107 0.11 -9.69 -16.82
N THR A 108 -0.68 -10.11 -17.79
CA THR A 108 -0.19 -10.67 -19.06
C THR A 108 -0.63 -9.78 -20.20
N GLY A 109 0.27 -9.53 -21.16
CA GLY A 109 -0.07 -8.76 -22.34
C GLY A 109 1.08 -8.58 -23.30
N SER A 110 0.88 -7.70 -24.28
CA SER A 110 1.90 -7.35 -25.27
C SER A 110 2.84 -6.28 -24.73
N ILE A 111 4.14 -6.47 -24.92
CA ILE A 111 5.18 -5.54 -24.47
C ILE A 111 5.93 -4.95 -25.66
N THR A 112 6.26 -3.68 -25.53
CA THR A 112 7.05 -2.93 -26.51
C THR A 112 8.16 -2.18 -25.79
N LEU A 113 9.31 -2.07 -26.44
CA LEU A 113 10.43 -1.23 -25.99
C LEU A 113 10.46 0.01 -26.90
N PRO A 114 9.99 1.18 -26.44
CA PRO A 114 10.02 2.41 -27.24
C PRO A 114 11.45 2.80 -27.59
N GLY A 115 11.63 3.61 -28.63
CA GLY A 115 12.94 4.16 -28.97
C GLY A 115 13.49 5.04 -27.84
N LEU A 116 14.82 5.23 -27.77
CA LEU A 116 15.45 5.99 -26.68
C LEU A 116 14.87 7.40 -26.48
N GLU A 117 14.57 8.10 -27.58
CA GLU A 117 13.98 9.44 -27.53
C GLU A 117 12.52 9.41 -27.04
N GLU A 118 11.74 8.42 -27.49
CA GLU A 118 10.37 8.19 -27.02
C GLU A 118 10.35 7.86 -25.52
N GLN A 119 11.32 7.07 -25.03
CA GLN A 119 11.44 6.78 -23.60
C GLN A 119 11.70 8.04 -22.77
N ARG A 120 12.51 8.98 -23.25
CA ARG A 120 12.75 10.24 -22.54
C ARG A 120 11.52 11.13 -22.49
N VAL A 121 10.79 11.23 -23.61
CA VAL A 121 9.52 11.96 -23.65
C VAL A 121 8.51 11.31 -22.71
N LEU A 122 8.39 9.99 -22.75
CA LEU A 122 7.51 9.22 -21.87
C LEU A 122 7.88 9.40 -20.40
N ALA A 123 9.18 9.39 -20.06
CA ALA A 123 9.64 9.64 -18.70
C ALA A 123 9.26 11.04 -18.20
N LEU A 124 9.34 12.06 -19.05
CA LEU A 124 8.90 13.42 -18.72
C LEU A 124 7.39 13.51 -18.53
N GLU A 125 6.61 12.84 -19.38
CA GLU A 125 5.15 12.76 -19.22
C GLU A 125 4.79 12.10 -17.88
N ILE A 126 5.39 10.94 -17.57
CA ILE A 126 5.15 10.22 -16.31
C ILE A 126 5.58 11.05 -15.10
N ALA A 127 6.73 11.73 -15.17
CA ALA A 127 7.25 12.54 -14.09
C ALA A 127 6.32 13.71 -13.70
N ALA A 128 5.42 14.13 -14.58
CA ALA A 128 4.42 15.15 -14.29
C ALA A 128 3.36 14.64 -13.30
N ASP A 129 3.03 13.35 -13.35
CA ASP A 129 1.99 12.72 -12.53
C ASP A 129 2.59 11.94 -11.34
N VAL A 130 3.74 11.29 -11.55
CA VAL A 130 4.42 10.43 -10.57
C VAL A 130 5.90 10.80 -10.51
N ALA A 131 6.29 11.48 -9.43
CA ALA A 131 7.68 11.82 -9.19
C ALA A 131 8.45 10.59 -8.66
N HIS A 132 9.20 9.92 -9.52
CA HIS A 132 10.05 8.78 -9.15
C HIS A 132 11.52 9.05 -9.49
N PRO A 133 12.48 8.81 -8.58
CA PRO A 133 13.90 9.13 -8.80
C PRO A 133 14.50 8.39 -10.01
N GLU A 134 14.09 7.14 -10.23
CA GLU A 134 14.57 6.31 -11.34
C GLU A 134 14.22 6.87 -12.74
N LEU A 135 13.24 7.78 -12.84
CA LEU A 135 12.92 8.43 -14.11
C LEU A 135 14.10 9.28 -14.64
N LEU A 136 14.97 9.77 -13.74
CA LEU A 136 16.17 10.53 -14.12
C LEU A 136 17.24 9.65 -14.77
N ALA A 137 17.20 8.34 -14.53
CA ALA A 137 18.13 7.37 -15.09
C ALA A 137 17.64 6.76 -16.42
N VAL A 138 16.49 7.23 -16.94
CA VAL A 138 15.94 6.72 -18.21
C VAL A 138 16.84 7.06 -19.38
N GLY A 139 17.21 6.02 -20.12
CA GLY A 139 18.10 6.11 -21.27
C GLY A 139 19.59 5.95 -20.95
N THR A 140 19.97 5.90 -19.67
CA THR A 140 21.30 5.49 -19.22
C THR A 140 21.21 4.12 -18.55
N GLU A 141 20.79 4.08 -17.30
CA GLU A 141 20.78 2.90 -16.44
C GLU A 141 19.41 2.22 -16.43
N VAL A 142 18.34 2.95 -16.79
CA VAL A 142 16.97 2.44 -16.83
C VAL A 142 16.44 2.44 -18.27
N ARG A 143 15.64 1.43 -18.60
CA ARG A 143 14.84 1.34 -19.83
C ARG A 143 13.37 1.25 -19.48
N LEU A 144 12.54 1.88 -20.30
CA LEU A 144 11.09 1.81 -20.15
C LEU A 144 10.51 0.75 -21.08
N LEU A 145 9.78 -0.19 -20.52
CA LEU A 145 8.93 -1.12 -21.24
C LEU A 145 7.49 -0.67 -21.14
N VAL A 146 6.76 -0.71 -22.24
CA VAL A 146 5.33 -0.39 -22.28
C VAL A 146 4.56 -1.67 -22.54
N MET A 147 3.83 -2.11 -21.53
CA MET A 147 2.96 -3.28 -21.57
C MET A 147 1.51 -2.85 -21.73
N ARG A 148 0.83 -3.37 -22.76
CA ARG A 148 -0.63 -3.28 -22.88
C ARG A 148 -1.25 -4.51 -22.22
N PRO A 149 -1.96 -4.36 -21.09
CA PRO A 149 -2.54 -5.48 -20.38
C PRO A 149 -3.66 -6.12 -21.21
N GLU A 150 -3.66 -7.45 -21.30
CA GLU A 150 -4.71 -8.25 -21.96
C GLU A 150 -5.48 -9.08 -20.92
N ARG A 151 -4.78 -9.51 -19.86
CA ARG A 151 -5.35 -10.23 -18.74
C ARG A 151 -4.70 -9.78 -17.45
N ILE A 152 -5.52 -9.51 -16.44
CA ILE A 152 -5.03 -9.16 -15.11
C ILE A 152 -5.76 -10.01 -14.09
N ASP A 153 -4.99 -10.71 -13.26
CA ASP A 153 -5.49 -11.46 -12.12
C ASP A 153 -4.86 -10.89 -10.84
N LEU A 154 -5.66 -10.46 -9.88
CA LEU A 154 -5.24 -10.04 -8.55
C LEU A 154 -5.55 -11.14 -7.55
N VAL A 155 -4.54 -11.59 -6.82
CA VAL A 155 -4.65 -12.63 -5.79
C VAL A 155 -4.32 -12.04 -4.43
N ASP A 156 -5.20 -12.23 -3.46
CA ASP A 156 -5.03 -11.77 -2.09
C ASP A 156 -5.59 -12.78 -1.07
N SER A 157 -5.76 -12.37 0.19
CA SER A 157 -6.33 -13.22 1.24
C SER A 157 -7.85 -13.49 1.09
N THR A 158 -8.54 -12.76 0.22
CA THR A 158 -9.97 -12.92 -0.07
C THR A 158 -10.25 -13.84 -1.26
N GLY A 159 -9.32 -13.93 -2.21
CA GLY A 159 -9.45 -14.82 -3.35
C GLY A 159 -8.60 -14.40 -4.55
N CYS A 160 -9.13 -14.67 -5.74
CA CYS A 160 -8.54 -14.30 -7.01
C CYS A 160 -9.60 -13.56 -7.83
N ASP A 161 -9.33 -12.30 -8.14
CA ASP A 161 -10.20 -11.40 -8.91
C ASP A 161 -9.59 -11.17 -10.30
N GLY A 162 -10.38 -11.42 -11.34
CA GLY A 162 -10.05 -11.00 -12.70
C GLY A 162 -10.44 -9.55 -12.91
N ILE A 163 -9.50 -8.70 -13.31
CA ILE A 163 -9.71 -7.27 -13.51
C ILE A 163 -9.60 -6.96 -15.00
N LEU A 164 -10.56 -6.19 -15.51
CA LEU A 164 -10.52 -5.76 -16.91
C LEU A 164 -9.49 -4.64 -17.09
N PRO A 165 -8.75 -4.59 -18.21
CA PRO A 165 -7.85 -3.49 -18.53
C PRO A 165 -8.50 -2.11 -18.43
N GLU A 166 -9.77 -1.99 -18.86
CA GLU A 166 -10.50 -0.72 -18.81
C GLU A 166 -10.83 -0.28 -17.38
N GLU A 167 -11.06 -1.23 -16.46
CA GLU A 167 -11.29 -0.94 -15.04
C GLU A 167 -10.02 -0.39 -14.39
N LEU A 168 -8.86 -0.98 -14.70
CA LEU A 168 -7.57 -0.49 -14.23
C LEU A 168 -7.28 0.93 -14.73
N GLU A 169 -7.61 1.25 -15.99
CA GLU A 169 -7.40 2.59 -16.57
C GLU A 169 -8.22 3.67 -15.84
N LEU A 170 -9.42 3.32 -15.37
CA LEU A 170 -10.32 4.23 -14.65
C LEU A 170 -10.04 4.28 -13.14
N ALA A 171 -9.29 3.31 -12.61
CA ALA A 171 -9.01 3.21 -11.20
C ALA A 171 -7.98 4.25 -10.75
N ALA A 172 -8.35 5.05 -9.75
CA ALA A 172 -7.40 5.88 -9.04
C ALA A 172 -6.74 5.05 -7.92
N PRO A 173 -5.40 5.10 -7.76
CA PRO A 173 -4.75 4.47 -6.62
C PRO A 173 -5.22 5.09 -5.30
N ASP A 174 -5.11 4.33 -4.21
CA ASP A 174 -5.36 4.83 -2.87
C ASP A 174 -4.43 6.02 -2.56
N PRO A 175 -4.94 7.12 -2.00
CA PRO A 175 -4.15 8.33 -1.75
C PRO A 175 -2.99 8.13 -0.76
N PHE A 176 -3.00 7.04 0.00
CA PHE A 176 -1.99 6.72 1.01
C PHE A 176 -1.00 5.64 0.57
N CYS A 177 -1.13 5.05 -0.62
CA CYS A 177 -0.24 3.97 -1.08
C CYS A 177 1.26 4.35 -1.04
N ASP A 178 1.61 5.58 -1.39
CA ASP A 178 3.00 6.08 -1.38
C ASP A 178 3.61 6.20 0.04
N ILE A 179 2.77 6.37 1.06
CA ILE A 179 3.21 6.60 2.45
C ILE A 179 2.92 5.43 3.38
N GLU A 180 2.15 4.43 2.92
CA GLU A 180 1.68 3.29 3.72
C GLU A 180 2.84 2.59 4.42
N ALA A 181 3.88 2.21 3.68
CA ALA A 181 5.01 1.46 4.25
C ALA A 181 5.69 2.21 5.42
N VAL A 182 5.91 3.52 5.27
CA VAL A 182 6.51 4.37 6.31
C VAL A 182 5.58 4.51 7.51
N TRP A 183 4.26 4.59 7.26
CA TRP A 183 3.26 4.65 8.32
C TRP A 183 3.15 3.34 9.09
N LEU A 184 3.04 2.20 8.39
CA LEU A 184 3.01 0.88 9.01
C LEU A 184 4.24 0.65 9.88
N ALA A 185 5.44 0.98 9.39
CA ALA A 185 6.67 0.87 10.18
C ALA A 185 6.60 1.69 11.48
N ARG A 186 6.12 2.93 11.41
CA ARG A 186 5.99 3.81 12.59
C ARG A 186 4.89 3.37 13.56
N LEU A 187 3.75 2.93 13.05
CA LEU A 187 2.62 2.50 13.87
C LEU A 187 2.93 1.17 14.58
N ASN A 188 3.64 0.28 13.90
CA ASN A 188 4.09 -1.01 14.45
C ASN A 188 5.31 -0.89 15.37
N ASP A 189 6.03 0.23 15.37
CA ASP A 189 7.14 0.45 16.29
C ASP A 189 6.65 0.31 17.75
N PRO A 190 7.17 -0.66 18.54
CA PRO A 190 6.79 -0.85 19.93
C PRO A 190 6.98 0.42 20.78
N ALA A 191 7.96 1.27 20.45
CA ALA A 191 8.23 2.52 21.14
C ALA A 191 7.12 3.57 20.94
N SER A 192 6.38 3.51 19.81
CA SER A 192 5.24 4.40 19.56
C SER A 192 4.10 4.15 20.55
N GLY A 193 3.96 2.92 21.03
CA GLY A 193 2.86 2.46 21.87
C GLY A 193 1.48 2.51 21.19
N VAL A 194 1.40 2.78 19.89
CA VAL A 194 0.14 2.93 19.14
C VAL A 194 -0.60 1.60 19.09
N MET A 195 0.05 0.52 18.66
CA MET A 195 -0.57 -0.81 18.60
C MET A 195 -1.12 -1.27 19.95
N ARG A 196 -0.39 -1.03 21.03
CA ARG A 196 -0.84 -1.38 22.37
C ARG A 196 -2.12 -0.63 22.76
N LYS A 197 -2.20 0.67 22.46
CA LYS A 197 -3.39 1.48 22.75
C LYS A 197 -4.57 1.07 21.87
N MET A 198 -4.33 0.86 20.58
CA MET A 198 -5.33 0.41 19.61
C MET A 198 -5.93 -0.93 20.03
N LEU A 199 -5.09 -1.96 20.28
CA LEU A 199 -5.55 -3.27 20.74
C LEU A 199 -6.31 -3.19 22.07
N HIS A 200 -5.85 -2.35 23.01
CA HIS A 200 -6.53 -2.14 24.27
C HIS A 200 -7.94 -1.55 24.06
N ASN A 201 -8.06 -0.48 23.27
CA ASN A 201 -9.35 0.17 23.02
C ASN A 201 -10.32 -0.75 22.26
N LEU A 202 -9.84 -1.43 21.21
CA LEU A 202 -10.66 -2.35 20.42
C LEU A 202 -11.19 -3.55 21.22
N ARG A 203 -10.49 -3.97 22.28
CA ARG A 203 -11.00 -5.02 23.21
C ARG A 203 -12.10 -4.49 24.14
N HIS A 204 -12.07 -3.20 24.47
CA HIS A 204 -13.04 -2.57 25.36
C HIS A 204 -14.30 -2.11 24.63
N GLU A 205 -14.17 -1.70 23.38
CA GLU A 205 -15.32 -1.46 22.51
C GLU A 205 -15.93 -2.81 22.11
N ALA A 206 -17.16 -3.08 22.57
CA ALA A 206 -17.95 -4.28 22.23
C ALA A 206 -18.33 -4.39 20.73
N GLN A 207 -17.65 -3.66 19.86
CA GLN A 207 -17.89 -3.56 18.42
C GLN A 207 -17.10 -4.61 17.62
N TRP A 208 -16.39 -5.53 18.26
CA TRP A 208 -15.72 -6.61 17.56
C TRP A 208 -16.75 -7.62 17.04
N GLN A 209 -17.10 -7.51 15.76
CA GLN A 209 -18.12 -8.30 15.05
C GLN A 209 -17.62 -9.69 14.60
N GLY A 210 -16.39 -10.07 14.96
CA GLY A 210 -15.91 -11.44 14.77
C GLY A 210 -16.47 -12.34 15.87
N GLY A 211 -17.09 -13.47 15.53
CA GLY A 211 -17.49 -14.44 16.54
C GLY A 211 -16.29 -14.96 17.35
N GLU A 212 -16.49 -15.13 18.67
CA GLU A 212 -15.70 -15.91 19.66
C GLU A 212 -14.17 -15.74 19.79
N LEU A 213 -13.46 -15.17 18.81
CA LEU A 213 -11.99 -15.02 18.88
C LEU A 213 -11.60 -13.72 19.57
N ALA A 214 -11.35 -13.76 20.88
CA ALA A 214 -10.73 -12.63 21.57
C ALA A 214 -9.52 -12.09 20.78
N LEU A 215 -9.47 -10.77 20.53
CA LEU A 215 -8.34 -10.12 19.87
C LEU A 215 -7.02 -10.61 20.50
N PRO A 216 -6.07 -11.08 19.68
CA PRO A 216 -4.83 -11.69 20.17
C PRO A 216 -4.05 -10.68 21.01
N GLN A 217 -3.24 -11.20 21.95
CA GLN A 217 -2.42 -10.36 22.83
C GLN A 217 -1.47 -9.45 22.05
N THR A 218 -0.99 -9.95 20.91
CA THR A 218 -0.09 -9.29 19.98
C THR A 218 -0.68 -9.35 18.57
N ALA A 219 -0.63 -8.23 17.87
CA ALA A 219 -0.99 -8.11 16.45
C ALA A 219 -0.14 -7.00 15.84
N VAL A 220 0.06 -7.07 14.53
CA VAL A 220 0.72 -6.02 13.76
C VAL A 220 -0.24 -5.46 12.72
N LEU A 221 -0.10 -4.19 12.37
CA LEU A 221 -0.76 -3.64 11.20
C LEU A 221 -0.06 -4.17 9.96
N THR A 222 -0.85 -4.74 9.06
CA THR A 222 -0.38 -5.24 7.77
C THR A 222 -0.89 -4.40 6.63
N ALA A 223 -1.95 -3.61 6.77
CA ALA A 223 -2.36 -2.67 5.73
C ALA A 223 -3.03 -1.41 6.29
N LEU A 224 -2.96 -0.34 5.51
CA LEU A 224 -3.55 0.96 5.76
C LEU A 224 -3.98 1.57 4.43
N ASP A 225 -5.26 1.92 4.33
CA ASP A 225 -5.85 2.55 3.15
C ASP A 225 -6.83 3.65 3.60
N ARG A 226 -7.50 4.30 2.65
CA ARG A 226 -8.48 5.37 2.93
C ARG A 226 -9.68 4.93 3.76
N PHE A 227 -10.02 3.64 3.72
CA PHE A 227 -11.20 3.10 4.37
C PHE A 227 -10.91 2.50 5.74
N GLY A 228 -9.65 2.25 6.12
CA GLY A 228 -9.36 1.55 7.37
C GLY A 228 -7.94 0.99 7.52
N VAL A 229 -7.83 0.08 8.49
CA VAL A 229 -6.60 -0.67 8.77
C VAL A 229 -6.84 -2.17 8.74
N THR A 230 -5.83 -2.91 8.28
CA THR A 230 -5.78 -4.37 8.38
C THR A 230 -4.73 -4.77 9.40
N MET A 231 -5.11 -5.68 10.28
CA MET A 231 -4.26 -6.24 11.34
C MET A 231 -4.09 -7.74 11.13
N SER A 232 -2.92 -8.25 11.45
CA SER A 232 -2.64 -9.68 11.41
C SER A 232 -2.00 -10.18 12.70
N ALA A 233 -2.31 -11.42 13.07
CA ALA A 233 -1.65 -12.14 14.14
C ALA A 233 -1.69 -13.64 13.89
N LEU A 234 -0.90 -14.38 14.65
CA LEU A 234 -0.98 -15.84 14.72
C LEU A 234 -2.00 -16.24 15.79
N ASP A 235 -2.86 -17.21 15.47
CA ASP A 235 -3.69 -17.86 16.46
C ASP A 235 -2.88 -18.90 17.28
N LEU A 236 -3.52 -19.53 18.27
CA LEU A 236 -2.88 -20.52 19.13
C LEU A 236 -2.35 -21.75 18.36
N GLY A 237 -2.87 -22.01 17.16
CA GLY A 237 -2.41 -23.07 16.27
C GLY A 237 -1.28 -22.63 15.33
N GLY A 238 -0.78 -21.39 15.46
CA GLY A 238 0.20 -20.82 14.55
C GLY A 238 -0.39 -20.45 13.19
N VAL A 239 -1.72 -20.50 13.03
CA VAL A 239 -2.37 -20.09 11.78
C VAL A 239 -2.54 -18.59 11.81
N ARG A 240 -2.11 -17.93 10.75
CA ARG A 240 -2.28 -16.49 10.61
C ARG A 240 -3.75 -16.16 10.37
N ARG A 241 -4.22 -15.15 11.07
CA ARG A 241 -5.53 -14.53 10.85
C ARG A 241 -5.37 -13.04 10.59
N GLU A 242 -6.20 -12.53 9.70
CA GLU A 242 -6.27 -11.12 9.36
C GLU A 242 -7.63 -10.57 9.78
N TRP A 243 -7.62 -9.33 10.23
CA TRP A 243 -8.81 -8.60 10.64
C TRP A 243 -8.79 -7.21 10.04
N ARG A 244 -9.88 -6.86 9.39
CA ARG A 244 -10.12 -5.53 8.85
C ARG A 244 -10.89 -4.68 9.86
N ILE A 245 -10.44 -3.46 10.06
CA ILE A 245 -11.11 -2.47 10.92
C ILE A 245 -11.36 -1.23 10.08
N ASP A 246 -12.64 -0.98 9.83
CA ASP A 246 -13.07 0.16 9.03
C ASP A 246 -13.00 1.46 9.84
N PHE A 247 -12.60 2.53 9.17
CA PHE A 247 -12.76 3.87 9.67
C PHE A 247 -14.23 4.29 9.67
N SER A 248 -14.54 5.30 10.49
CA SER A 248 -15.89 5.84 10.54
C SER A 248 -16.24 6.71 9.33
N THR A 249 -15.21 7.23 8.66
CA THR A 249 -15.30 8.06 7.46
C THR A 249 -14.09 7.83 6.58
N ASP A 250 -14.29 7.86 5.27
CA ASP A 250 -13.22 7.80 4.28
C ASP A 250 -12.21 8.92 4.51
N CYS A 251 -10.93 8.54 4.53
CA CYS A 251 -9.83 9.48 4.70
C CYS A 251 -9.36 9.97 3.33
N VAL A 252 -9.39 11.28 3.10
CA VAL A 252 -8.85 11.88 1.87
C VAL A 252 -7.57 12.65 2.11
N THR A 253 -7.28 12.99 3.38
CA THR A 253 -6.03 13.65 3.77
C THR A 253 -5.31 12.90 4.89
N VAL A 254 -4.01 13.17 5.04
CA VAL A 254 -3.19 12.66 6.14
C VAL A 254 -3.73 13.08 7.52
N ALA A 255 -4.38 14.25 7.60
CA ALA A 255 -5.00 14.73 8.83
C ALA A 255 -6.25 13.89 9.21
N ASP A 256 -7.01 13.44 8.22
CA ASP A 256 -8.15 12.54 8.42
C ASP A 256 -7.68 11.17 8.90
N LEU A 257 -6.67 10.61 8.23
CA LEU A 257 -6.04 9.35 8.60
C LEU A 257 -5.53 9.38 10.05
N GLY A 258 -4.78 10.44 10.40
CA GLY A 258 -4.29 10.64 11.76
C GLY A 258 -5.39 10.87 12.81
N ARG A 259 -6.57 11.35 12.41
CA ARG A 259 -7.74 11.46 13.31
C ARG A 259 -8.38 10.10 13.53
N GLU A 260 -8.59 9.31 12.49
CA GLU A 260 -9.20 7.98 12.61
C GLU A 260 -8.30 7.00 13.36
N ILE A 261 -6.98 7.01 13.13
CA ILE A 261 -6.05 6.19 13.93
C ILE A 261 -6.11 6.56 15.42
N ARG A 262 -6.20 7.85 15.75
CA ARG A 262 -6.35 8.31 17.14
C ARG A 262 -7.68 7.85 17.74
N ARG A 263 -8.77 7.88 16.96
CA ARG A 263 -10.07 7.34 17.34
C ARG A 263 -9.98 5.86 17.70
N LEU A 264 -9.35 5.05 16.84
CA LEU A 264 -9.11 3.62 17.11
C LEU A 264 -8.26 3.37 18.36
N CYS A 265 -7.38 4.31 18.73
CA CYS A 265 -6.60 4.26 19.97
C CYS A 265 -7.36 4.70 21.23
N GLY A 266 -8.66 5.01 21.13
CA GLY A 266 -9.46 5.55 22.25
C GLY A 266 -9.10 6.99 22.62
N MET A 267 -8.35 7.70 21.77
CA MET A 267 -8.03 9.10 22.00
C MET A 267 -9.14 9.95 21.40
N SER A 268 -9.96 10.54 22.28
CA SER A 268 -10.81 11.67 21.91
C SER A 268 -9.95 12.69 21.15
N ALA A 269 -10.39 13.08 19.96
CA ALA A 269 -9.71 14.07 19.12
C ALA A 269 -9.72 15.41 19.85
N LYS A 270 -8.80 15.62 20.80
CA LYS A 270 -8.52 16.97 21.28
C LYS A 270 -7.95 17.72 20.07
N PRO A 271 -8.60 18.78 19.58
CA PRO A 271 -8.10 19.51 18.43
C PRO A 271 -6.68 20.00 18.74
N ILE A 272 -5.74 19.63 17.89
CA ILE A 272 -4.37 20.16 17.94
C ILE A 272 -4.51 21.60 17.44
N GLY A 273 -4.61 22.58 18.35
CA GLY A 273 -4.75 23.99 17.97
C GLY A 273 -5.51 24.92 18.92
N GLN A 274 -5.69 24.61 20.19
CA GLN A 274 -6.07 25.62 21.18
C GLN A 274 -5.03 25.67 22.30
N GLU A 275 -4.20 26.71 22.27
CA GLU A 275 -3.46 27.14 23.47
C GLU A 275 -4.47 27.36 24.61
N PRO A 276 -4.11 27.01 25.86
CA PRO A 276 -4.97 27.28 26.99
C PRO A 276 -5.07 28.80 27.14
N VAL A 277 -6.23 29.36 26.82
CA VAL A 277 -6.59 30.73 27.23
C VAL A 277 -6.54 30.73 28.74
N MET A 278 -5.45 31.31 29.28
CA MET A 278 -5.26 31.57 30.69
C MET A 278 -6.41 32.47 31.17
N ALA A 279 -7.42 31.86 31.78
CA ALA A 279 -8.41 32.59 32.55
C ALA A 279 -7.71 33.21 33.76
N ARG A 280 -7.28 34.48 33.62
CA ARG A 280 -7.09 35.36 34.78
C ARG A 280 -8.47 35.85 35.21
N PRO A 281 -8.90 35.63 36.47
CA PRO A 281 -9.99 36.41 37.00
C PRO A 281 -9.48 37.83 37.22
N LEU A 282 -10.07 38.82 36.53
CA LEU A 282 -10.06 40.20 37.00
C LEU A 282 -10.79 40.21 38.35
N GLN A 283 -10.05 40.43 39.44
CA GLN A 283 -10.64 40.96 40.66
C GLN A 283 -10.94 42.43 40.41
N ASP A 284 -12.19 42.72 40.07
CA ASP A 284 -12.68 44.08 40.11
C ASP A 284 -13.04 44.45 41.55
N ARG A 285 -12.41 45.53 42.00
CA ARG A 285 -12.78 46.30 43.18
C ARG A 285 -14.08 47.05 42.86
N ASN A 286 -15.02 47.05 43.80
CA ASN A 286 -15.60 48.24 44.44
C ASN A 286 -16.81 47.78 45.26
N ASP A 287 -16.73 47.94 46.58
CA ASP A 287 -17.23 49.13 47.29
C ASP A 287 -18.73 49.33 47.10
N ASP A 288 -19.52 48.98 48.12
CA ASP A 288 -20.51 49.93 48.63
C ASP A 288 -21.02 49.57 50.04
N SER A 289 -20.62 50.42 50.98
CA SER A 289 -21.47 51.05 52.01
C SER A 289 -22.32 50.19 52.96
N ARG A 290 -21.92 50.17 54.24
CA ARG A 290 -22.83 50.42 55.38
C ARG A 290 -22.09 51.15 56.51
N GLY A 291 -22.27 52.47 56.56
CA GLY A 291 -22.11 53.26 57.77
C GLY A 291 -23.49 53.68 58.27
N ALA A 292 -23.76 53.42 59.55
CA ALA A 292 -24.60 54.16 60.50
C ALA A 292 -24.94 53.23 61.68
#